data_AF-A0A8C4UJA1-F1
#
_entry.id   AF-A0A8C4UJA1-F1
#
_cell.length_a   1.000
_cell.length_b   1.000
_cell.length_c   1.000
_cell.angle_alpha   90.00
_cell.angle_beta   90.00
_cell.angle_gamma   90.00
#
_symmetry.space_group_name_H-M   'P 1'
#
loop_
_entity.id
_entity.type
_entity.pdbx_description
1 polymer ?
#
loop_
_entity_poly.entity_id
_entity_poly.type
_entity_poly.pdbx_seq_one_letter_code
_entity_poly.pdbx_strand_id
1 'polypeptide(L)'
;MGAIGAERVRAYVQSLPPRPPVPWESLYGDAEPAALALLGRMLRFDPRERVGVAEALRHPFLAKYHDPEDEPECVPAFDFAFERRPLGKEELKAAIVAEIADFH
;
A
#
# COMPACT_ATOMS: atom_id res chain seq x y z
N MET A 1 15.89 5.92 -9.12
CA MET A 1 15.11 5.98 -10.38
C MET A 1 15.01 4.60 -11.09
N GLY A 2 15.16 3.49 -10.36
CA GLY A 2 14.95 2.15 -10.92
C GLY A 2 13.49 1.77 -10.76
N ALA A 3 12.74 1.76 -11.87
CA ALA A 3 11.44 1.07 -12.09
C ALA A 3 10.45 1.83 -12.99
N ILE A 4 10.87 2.86 -13.75
CA ILE A 4 10.02 3.35 -14.85
C ILE A 4 10.21 2.43 -16.05
N GLY A 5 9.26 1.50 -16.27
CA GLY A 5 9.31 0.53 -17.36
C GLY A 5 9.07 1.14 -18.74
N ALA A 6 8.16 2.11 -18.84
CA ALA A 6 7.82 2.76 -20.10
C ALA A 6 8.86 3.84 -20.49
N GLU A 7 9.54 3.65 -21.62
CA GLU A 7 10.64 4.53 -22.05
C GLU A 7 10.21 5.99 -22.24
N ARG A 8 9.02 6.23 -22.82
CA ARG A 8 8.48 7.59 -22.99
C ARG A 8 8.33 8.33 -21.65
N VAL A 9 7.88 7.62 -20.62
CA VAL A 9 7.71 8.20 -19.27
C VAL A 9 9.06 8.47 -18.63
N ARG A 10 10.03 7.57 -18.82
CA ARG A 10 11.40 7.74 -18.31
C ARG A 10 12.06 8.97 -18.92
N ALA A 11 12.03 9.09 -20.25
CA ALA A 11 12.60 10.22 -20.97
C ALA A 11 11.94 11.54 -20.55
N TYR A 12 10.61 11.55 -20.39
CA TYR A 12 9.89 12.72 -19.89
C TYR A 12 10.37 13.13 -18.49
N VAL A 13 10.41 12.21 -17.52
CA VAL A 13 10.87 12.50 -16.15
C VAL A 13 12.33 13.00 -16.14
N GLN A 14 13.19 12.44 -17.00
CA GLN A 14 14.59 12.88 -17.13
C GLN A 14 14.74 14.27 -17.75
N SER A 15 13.78 14.70 -18.58
CA SER A 15 13.78 16.04 -19.18
C SER A 15 13.36 17.16 -18.22
N LEU A 16 12.74 16.81 -17.09
CA LEU A 16 12.30 17.79 -16.09
C LEU A 16 13.48 18.35 -15.31
N PRO A 17 13.47 19.64 -14.93
CA PRO A 17 14.47 20.19 -14.05
C PRO A 17 14.44 19.49 -12.67
N PRO A 18 15.59 19.31 -11.99
CA PRO A 18 15.62 18.74 -10.66
C PRO A 18 14.75 19.54 -9.68
N ARG A 19 13.88 18.85 -8.94
CA ARG A 19 13.04 19.45 -7.92
C ARG A 19 13.32 18.81 -6.56
N PRO A 20 13.84 19.56 -5.58
CA PRO A 20 14.03 19.02 -4.23
C PRO A 20 12.67 18.73 -3.58
N PRO A 21 12.62 17.77 -2.63
CA PRO A 21 11.41 17.54 -1.84
C PRO A 21 11.09 18.78 -1.00
N VAL A 22 9.80 19.05 -0.83
CA VAL A 22 9.31 20.10 0.08
C VAL A 22 9.17 19.47 1.48
N PRO A 23 9.69 20.09 2.55
CA PRO A 23 9.48 19.62 3.91
C PRO A 23 7.99 19.55 4.26
N TRP A 24 7.57 18.50 4.97
CA TRP A 24 6.17 18.29 5.30
C TRP A 24 5.63 19.39 6.23
N GLU A 25 6.48 19.87 7.13
CA GLU A 25 6.22 20.98 8.05
C GLU A 25 5.89 22.27 7.30
N SER A 26 6.45 22.47 6.11
CA SER A 26 6.14 23.64 5.27
C SER A 26 4.77 23.52 4.61
N LEU A 27 4.24 22.31 4.42
CA LEU A 27 2.93 22.06 3.82
C LEU A 27 1.83 22.00 4.88
N TYR A 28 2.16 21.47 6.06
CA TYR A 28 1.24 21.17 7.15
C TYR A 28 1.78 21.74 8.47
N GLY A 29 1.88 23.06 8.57
CA GLY A 29 2.53 23.75 9.70
C GLY A 29 1.90 23.50 11.08
N ASP A 30 0.60 23.20 11.12
CA ASP A 30 -0.14 22.96 12.37
C ASP A 30 -0.21 21.47 12.76
N ALA A 31 0.37 20.58 11.96
CA ALA A 31 0.31 19.14 12.21
C ALA A 31 1.33 18.70 13.25
N GLU A 32 0.99 17.65 14.00
CA GLU A 32 1.88 17.07 15.00
C GLU A 32 3.15 16.49 14.34
N PRO A 33 4.36 16.74 14.90
CA PRO A 33 5.61 16.23 14.33
C PRO A 33 5.63 14.71 14.14
N ALA A 34 5.03 13.95 15.06
CA ALA A 34 4.92 12.49 14.94
C ALA A 34 4.04 12.06 13.77
N ALA A 35 2.98 12.80 13.45
CA ALA A 35 2.13 12.54 12.29
C ALA A 35 2.90 12.76 10.99
N LEU A 36 3.64 13.88 10.91
CA LEU A 36 4.46 14.22 9.74
C LEU A 36 5.61 13.23 9.53
N ALA A 37 6.24 12.77 10.62
CA ALA A 37 7.24 11.72 10.57
C ALA A 37 6.67 10.42 9.96
N LEU A 38 5.49 9.96 10.40
CA LEU A 38 4.85 8.78 9.83
C LEU A 38 4.50 8.98 8.35
N LEU A 39 3.92 10.14 8.00
CA LEU A 39 3.57 10.51 6.63
C LEU A 39 4.79 10.45 5.69
N GLY A 40 5.93 10.98 6.14
CA GLY A 40 7.17 10.95 5.39
C GLY A 40 7.73 9.56 5.15
N ARG A 41 7.40 8.58 5.99
CA ARG A 41 7.76 7.17 5.80
C ARG A 41 6.80 6.43 4.86
N MET A 42 5.56 6.90 4.72
CA MET A 42 4.57 6.33 3.81
C MET A 42 4.74 6.84 2.37
N LEU A 43 4.98 8.15 2.21
CA LEU A 43 5.01 8.81 0.91
C LEU A 43 6.41 8.84 0.29
N ARG A 44 6.92 7.65 -0.03
CA ARG A 44 8.18 7.46 -0.79
C ARG A 44 7.90 7.06 -2.24
N PHE A 45 8.74 7.55 -3.16
CA PHE A 45 8.66 7.20 -4.57
C PHE A 45 8.96 5.72 -4.80
N ASP A 46 10.03 5.20 -4.19
CA ASP A 46 10.35 3.78 -4.25
C ASP A 46 9.41 2.99 -3.32
N PRO A 47 8.61 2.03 -3.82
CA PRO A 47 7.74 1.22 -2.97
C PRO A 47 8.48 0.47 -1.87
N ARG A 48 9.76 0.13 -2.09
CA ARG A 48 10.58 -0.63 -1.13
C ARG A 48 11.07 0.23 0.03
N GLU A 49 11.04 1.55 -0.12
CA GLU A 49 11.40 2.50 0.94
C GLU A 49 10.20 2.90 1.80
N ARG A 50 8.99 2.48 1.43
CA ARG A 50 7.78 2.76 2.21
C ARG A 50 7.74 1.89 3.46
N VAL A 51 7.29 2.46 4.56
CA VAL A 51 7.05 1.72 5.81
C VAL A 51 6.00 0.63 5.59
N GLY A 52 6.27 -0.57 6.12
CA GLY A 52 5.29 -1.67 6.13
C GLY A 52 4.21 -1.44 7.18
N VAL A 53 3.02 -2.04 7.00
CA VAL A 53 1.87 -1.83 7.91
C VAL A 53 2.18 -2.15 9.37
N ALA A 54 2.80 -3.31 9.65
CA ALA A 54 3.17 -3.70 11.02
C ALA A 54 4.20 -2.75 11.65
N GLU A 55 5.08 -2.15 10.84
CA GLU A 55 6.02 -1.16 11.33
C GLU A 55 5.37 0.22 11.54
N ALA A 56 4.38 0.57 10.73
CA ALA A 56 3.59 1.78 10.88
C ALA A 56 2.76 1.75 12.17
N LEU A 57 2.14 0.62 12.50
CA LEU A 57 1.36 0.43 13.74
C LEU A 57 2.22 0.67 15.00
N ARG A 58 3.51 0.28 14.97
CA ARG A 58 4.49 0.56 16.03
C ARG A 58 4.98 2.01 16.12
N HIS A 59 4.54 2.90 15.23
CA HIS A 59 5.04 4.28 15.19
C HIS A 59 4.55 5.10 16.41
N PRO A 60 5.37 6.01 16.98
CA PRO A 60 4.98 6.83 18.13
C PRO A 60 3.64 7.56 17.97
N PHE A 61 3.30 7.97 16.75
CA PHE A 61 2.03 8.61 16.44
C PHE A 61 0.80 7.73 16.74
N LEU A 62 0.93 6.40 16.58
CA LEU A 62 -0.15 5.43 16.82
C LEU A 62 -0.04 4.75 18.19
N ALA A 63 0.98 5.08 18.99
CA ALA A 63 1.28 4.40 20.26
C ALA A 63 0.13 4.41 21.26
N LYS A 64 -0.77 5.39 21.19
CA LYS A 64 -1.97 5.45 22.04
C LYS A 64 -2.93 4.27 21.81
N TYR A 65 -2.97 3.72 20.61
CA TYR A 65 -3.92 2.69 20.19
C TYR A 65 -3.26 1.37 19.82
N HIS A 66 -1.94 1.35 19.66
CA HIS A 66 -1.20 0.16 19.25
C HIS A 66 -1.31 -0.94 20.31
N ASP A 67 -1.84 -2.10 19.91
CA ASP A 67 -1.96 -3.30 20.74
C ASP A 67 -1.63 -4.55 19.89
N PRO A 68 -0.42 -5.13 20.03
CA PRO A 68 -0.02 -6.32 19.27
C PRO A 68 -0.95 -7.53 19.44
N GLU A 69 -1.64 -7.65 20.57
CA GLU A 69 -2.54 -8.79 20.83
C GLU A 69 -3.91 -8.61 20.14
N ASP A 70 -4.28 -7.38 19.80
CA ASP A 70 -5.52 -7.02 19.06
C ASP A 70 -5.24 -6.65 17.58
N GLU A 71 -4.02 -6.94 17.10
CA GLU A 71 -3.57 -6.69 15.72
C GLU A 71 -3.13 -7.99 15.02
N PRO A 72 -4.03 -8.97 14.80
CA PRO A 72 -3.66 -10.29 14.27
C PRO A 72 -3.29 -10.26 12.78
N GLU A 73 -2.39 -11.17 12.39
CA GLU A 73 -2.11 -11.49 10.98
C GLU A 73 -3.10 -12.53 10.44
N CYS A 74 -3.46 -12.40 9.16
CA CYS A 74 -4.31 -13.39 8.49
C CYS A 74 -3.49 -14.64 8.12
N VAL A 75 -3.89 -15.80 8.65
CA VAL A 75 -3.28 -17.09 8.35
C VAL A 75 -4.39 -18.13 8.09
N PRO A 76 -4.35 -18.86 6.95
CA PRO A 76 -3.35 -18.81 5.89
C PRO A 76 -3.47 -17.56 5.00
N ALA A 77 -2.41 -17.26 4.23
CA ALA A 77 -2.50 -16.26 3.18
C ALA A 77 -3.58 -16.66 2.15
N PHE A 78 -4.35 -15.69 1.69
CA PHE A 78 -5.40 -15.91 0.71
C PHE A 78 -4.83 -16.38 -0.64
N ASP A 79 -5.40 -17.43 -1.21
CA ASP A 79 -4.95 -18.01 -2.48
C ASP A 79 -5.66 -17.37 -3.68
N PHE A 80 -4.91 -16.65 -4.51
CA PHE A 80 -5.39 -16.02 -5.75
C PHE A 80 -5.32 -16.96 -6.97
N ALA A 81 -5.08 -18.26 -6.80
CA ALA A 81 -5.00 -19.21 -7.92
C ALA A 81 -6.26 -19.24 -8.80
N PHE A 82 -7.45 -19.04 -8.22
CA PHE A 82 -8.72 -19.06 -8.95
C PHE A 82 -8.82 -17.93 -10.00
N GLU A 83 -8.19 -16.77 -9.77
CA GLU A 83 -8.21 -15.63 -10.70
C GLU A 83 -7.24 -15.79 -11.88
N ARG A 84 -6.25 -16.68 -11.75
CA ARG A 84 -5.21 -16.86 -12.78
C ARG A 84 -5.78 -17.49 -14.06
N ARG A 85 -6.97 -18.11 -13.98
CA ARG A 85 -7.69 -18.67 -15.12
C ARG A 85 -8.74 -17.67 -15.61
N PRO A 86 -8.74 -17.29 -16.90
CA PRO A 86 -9.84 -16.50 -17.45
C PRO A 86 -11.12 -17.34 -17.41
N LEU A 87 -12.13 -16.86 -16.69
CA LEU A 87 -13.44 -17.49 -16.60
C LEU A 87 -14.42 -16.81 -17.56
N GLY A 88 -15.19 -17.62 -18.27
CA GLY A 88 -16.38 -17.13 -18.96
C GLY A 88 -17.46 -16.70 -17.97
N LYS A 89 -18.42 -15.90 -18.44
CA LYS A 89 -19.54 -15.41 -17.61
C LYS A 89 -20.28 -16.54 -16.87
N GLU A 90 -20.56 -17.65 -17.55
CA GLU A 90 -21.30 -18.77 -16.94
C GLU A 90 -20.45 -19.56 -15.93
N GLU A 91 -19.14 -19.69 -16.16
CA GLU A 91 -18.22 -20.30 -15.18
C GLU A 91 -18.09 -19.43 -13.92
N LEU A 92 -17.99 -18.11 -14.09
CA LEU A 92 -17.97 -17.17 -12.98
C LEU A 92 -19.27 -17.22 -12.19
N LYS A 93 -20.43 -17.28 -12.87
CA LYS A 93 -21.73 -17.46 -12.22
C LYS A 93 -21.77 -18.75 -11.42
N ALA A 94 -21.29 -19.86 -11.98
CA ALA A 94 -21.25 -21.15 -11.29
C ALA A 94 -20.34 -21.09 -10.06
N ALA A 95 -19.16 -20.46 -10.16
CA ALA A 95 -18.25 -20.26 -9.03
C ALA A 95 -18.91 -19.43 -7.92
N ILE A 96 -19.55 -18.30 -8.25
CA ILE A 96 -20.26 -17.48 -7.25
C ILE A 96 -21.37 -18.28 -6.55
N VAL A 97 -22.15 -19.07 -7.29
CA VAL A 97 -23.19 -19.92 -6.70
C VAL A 97 -22.58 -20.99 -5.79
N ALA A 98 -21.43 -21.55 -6.16
CA ALA A 98 -20.71 -22.51 -5.32
C ALA A 98 -20.23 -21.87 -4.01
N GLU A 99 -19.68 -20.65 -4.06
CA GLU A 99 -19.28 -19.90 -2.85
C GLU A 99 -20.48 -19.59 -1.93
N ILE A 100 -21.65 -19.24 -2.50
CA ILE A 100 -22.87 -19.05 -1.70
C ILE A 100 -23.26 -20.36 -1.01
N ALA A 101 -23.15 -21.49 -1.70
CA ALA A 101 -23.48 -22.79 -1.13
C ALA A 101 -22.46 -23.26 -0.07
N ASP A 102 -21.17 -22.92 -0.23
CA ASP A 102 -20.11 -23.24 0.75
C ASP A 102 -20.27 -22.46 2.05
N PHE A 103 -20.76 -21.21 1.97
CA PHE A 103 -20.98 -20.37 3.14
C PHE A 103 -22.10 -20.86 4.07
N HIS A 104 -23.07 -21.63 3.57
CA HIS A 104 -24.26 -22.08 4.31
C HIS A 104 -24.13 -23.54 4.78
#